data_AF-A0A832VXQ1-F1
#
_entry.id   AF-A0A832VXQ1-F1
#
_cell.length_a   1.000
_cell.length_b   1.000
_cell.length_c   1.000
_cell.angle_alpha   90.00
_cell.angle_beta   90.00
_cell.angle_gamma   90.00
#
_symmetry.space_group_name_H-M   'P 1'
#
loop_
_entity.id
_entity.type
_entity.pdbx_description
1 polymer ?
#
loop_
_entity_poly.entity_id
_entity_poly.type
_entity_poly.pdbx_seq_one_letter_code
_entity_poly.pdbx_strand_id
1 'polypeptide(L)'
;MRCTLETLSPLHIGSGGRISPIEYIADDRLYRLDMDSVFRDDRFDAERYIREMMGGVVYIGSIDEGVHRRSENIRYAVDAERRVLSELRNLASRGAKDAEIYEFVKSADRPYIPASSVKGAIRTALLWHALKNDKRALMDECRYLEKNRRIDKRRADDKIEGQIFRGPDGNTHPPTHDVMRSLRVTDSTALPLDSLTILEVKTLTTRRGGYGWKKFSTFVEAMRPKTTVHLDISLDKFLLDDSIARELGLQDKIEMMRSVPESCNSFAYDLIDHELRFFREHCAQSNMGARMLEFYEHMRRLPLTGGEFLLRLGWGSGWDGMTVGRLLKECPNMDFHELLMKFHLGKGVRNIPFPKTRKVAFMGIMPYPLGWVKVRLE
;
A
#
# COMPACT_ATOMS: atom_id res chain seq x y z
N MET A 1 -5.87 15.93 -17.21
CA MET A 1 -7.15 16.32 -16.60
C MET A 1 -6.91 16.46 -15.13
N ARG A 2 -7.52 17.46 -14.51
CA ARG A 2 -7.51 17.53 -13.05
C ARG A 2 -8.24 16.31 -12.52
N CYS A 3 -7.79 15.82 -11.40
CA CYS A 3 -8.29 14.61 -10.81
C CYS A 3 -8.39 14.82 -9.30
N THR A 4 -9.50 14.37 -8.75
CA THR A 4 -9.71 14.34 -7.32
C THR A 4 -9.65 12.90 -6.83
N LEU A 5 -8.81 12.65 -5.83
CA LEU A 5 -8.67 11.36 -5.14
C LEU A 5 -9.17 11.52 -3.71
N GLU A 6 -10.12 10.67 -3.31
CA GLU A 6 -10.68 10.62 -1.97
C GLU A 6 -10.27 9.32 -1.29
N THR A 7 -9.67 9.38 -0.10
CA THR A 7 -9.38 8.18 0.69
C THR A 7 -10.67 7.59 1.25
N LEU A 8 -10.96 6.32 0.98
CA LEU A 8 -12.13 5.62 1.50
C LEU A 8 -11.80 4.84 2.77
N SER A 9 -10.54 4.47 2.94
CA SER A 9 -10.00 3.88 4.15
C SER A 9 -8.64 4.48 4.48
N PRO A 10 -8.07 4.24 5.68
CA PRO A 10 -6.79 4.83 6.03
C PRO A 10 -5.70 4.38 5.06
N LEU A 11 -4.85 5.31 4.64
CA LEU A 11 -3.83 5.08 3.61
C LEU A 11 -2.44 5.32 4.18
N HIS A 12 -1.57 4.31 4.08
CA HIS A 12 -0.14 4.46 4.37
C HIS A 12 0.69 4.18 3.10
N ILE A 13 1.41 5.20 2.64
CA ILE A 13 2.45 5.12 1.62
C ILE A 13 3.76 5.45 2.32
N GLY A 14 4.63 4.45 2.47
CA GLY A 14 5.84 4.58 3.27
C GLY A 14 6.91 5.44 2.57
N SER A 15 7.65 6.24 3.34
CA SER A 15 8.88 6.91 2.88
C SER A 15 10.06 5.93 2.67
N GLY A 16 9.93 4.71 3.23
CA GLY A 16 11.04 3.77 3.41
C GLY A 16 11.73 3.93 4.76
N GLY A 17 11.50 5.05 5.45
CA GLY A 17 11.98 5.34 6.79
C GLY A 17 11.06 4.81 7.89
N ARG A 18 11.58 4.84 9.12
CA ARG A 18 10.85 4.59 10.36
C ARG A 18 11.24 5.64 11.37
N ILE A 19 10.29 6.05 12.19
CA ILE A 19 10.50 6.93 13.32
C ILE A 19 10.88 6.06 14.52
N SER A 20 12.11 6.20 14.98
CA SER A 20 12.61 5.46 16.13
C SER A 20 12.14 6.12 17.44
N PRO A 21 11.94 5.36 18.55
CA PRO A 21 11.57 5.94 19.84
C PRO A 21 12.63 6.87 20.46
N ILE A 22 13.83 6.89 19.89
CA ILE A 22 14.86 7.88 20.22
C ILE A 22 14.61 9.27 19.62
N GLU A 23 13.62 9.39 18.73
CA GLU A 23 13.34 10.59 17.94
C GLU A 23 11.87 11.04 18.04
N TYR A 24 11.10 10.50 18.98
CA TYR A 24 9.73 10.94 19.22
C TYR A 24 9.35 10.99 20.70
N ILE A 25 8.37 11.84 21.02
CA ILE A 25 7.63 11.80 22.29
C ILE A 25 6.16 11.47 21.99
N ALA A 26 5.62 10.47 22.68
CA ALA A 26 4.20 10.16 22.67
C ALA A 26 3.53 10.72 23.93
N ASP A 27 2.82 11.84 23.78
CA ASP A 27 2.12 12.56 24.86
C ASP A 27 0.63 12.77 24.51
N ASP A 28 0.16 14.02 24.39
CA ASP A 28 -1.18 14.35 23.88
C ASP A 28 -1.27 14.20 22.35
N ARG A 29 -0.11 14.31 21.69
CA ARG A 29 0.13 14.05 20.26
C ARG A 29 1.40 13.21 20.12
N LEU A 30 1.68 12.74 18.90
CA LEU A 30 3.01 12.23 18.58
C LEU A 30 3.87 13.40 18.10
N TYR A 31 4.92 13.73 18.84
CA TYR A 31 5.90 14.75 18.46
C TYR A 31 7.11 14.07 17.84
N ARG A 32 7.35 14.29 16.53
CA ARG A 32 8.61 13.95 15.88
C ARG A 32 9.62 15.05 16.22
N LEU A 33 10.76 14.65 16.77
CA LEU A 33 11.79 15.59 17.18
C LEU A 33 12.72 15.93 16.01
N ASP A 34 13.20 17.17 15.99
CA ASP A 34 14.37 17.56 15.22
C ASP A 34 15.61 17.31 16.08
N MET A 35 16.26 16.17 15.87
CA MET A 35 17.40 15.78 16.68
C MET A 35 18.57 16.76 16.58
N ASP A 36 18.76 17.42 15.44
CA ASP A 36 19.81 18.42 15.29
C ASP A 36 19.55 19.62 16.21
N SER A 37 18.30 20.05 16.31
CA SER A 37 17.90 21.12 17.23
C SER A 37 17.96 20.67 18.69
N VAL A 38 17.55 19.42 18.99
CA VAL A 38 17.66 18.83 20.33
C VAL A 38 19.11 18.79 20.83
N PHE A 39 20.06 18.38 19.99
CA PHE A 39 21.48 18.30 20.39
C PHE A 39 22.17 19.67 20.51
N ARG A 40 21.61 20.72 19.90
CA ARG A 40 22.10 22.10 20.05
C ARG A 40 21.47 22.82 21.24
N ASP A 41 20.47 22.22 21.87
CA ASP A 41 19.78 22.81 23.00
C ASP A 41 20.56 22.57 24.30
N ASP A 42 21.13 23.64 24.88
CA ASP A 42 21.91 23.58 26.12
C ASP A 42 21.12 23.03 27.33
N ARG A 43 19.78 23.01 27.26
CA ARG A 43 18.92 22.42 28.31
C ARG A 43 18.83 20.90 28.21
N PHE A 44 19.26 20.30 27.09
CA PHE A 44 19.24 18.86 26.87
C PHE A 44 20.57 18.23 27.30
N ASP A 45 20.51 17.23 28.19
CA ASP A 45 21.70 16.50 28.65
C ASP A 45 22.15 15.47 27.60
N ALA A 46 22.90 15.94 26.60
CA ALA A 46 23.39 15.13 25.50
C ALA A 46 24.32 13.99 25.97
N GLU A 47 25.14 14.21 27.00
CA GLU A 47 26.02 13.18 27.53
C GLU A 47 25.23 12.05 28.20
N ARG A 48 24.21 12.39 29.00
CA ARG A 48 23.30 11.41 29.59
C ARG A 48 22.56 10.65 28.50
N TYR A 49 22.08 11.33 27.45
CA TYR A 49 21.45 10.66 26.33
C TYR A 49 22.38 9.61 25.71
N ILE A 50 23.62 9.96 25.39
CA ILE A 50 24.59 9.02 24.80
C ILE A 50 24.85 7.83 25.74
N ARG A 51 25.07 8.09 27.04
CA ARG A 51 25.29 7.03 28.05
C ARG A 51 24.09 6.08 28.16
N GLU A 52 22.87 6.62 28.24
CA GLU A 52 21.65 5.81 28.37
C GLU A 52 21.36 5.00 27.10
N MET A 53 21.60 5.57 25.92
CA MET A 53 21.45 4.85 24.64
C MET A 53 22.43 3.69 24.53
N MET A 54 23.70 3.88 24.93
CA MET A 54 24.67 2.77 25.02
C MET A 54 24.26 1.71 26.05
N GLY A 55 23.58 2.14 27.12
CA GLY A 55 23.02 1.26 28.15
C GLY A 55 21.73 0.52 27.74
N GLY A 56 21.21 0.75 26.54
CA GLY A 56 20.03 0.07 26.01
C GLY A 56 18.69 0.76 26.30
N VAL A 57 18.70 2.00 26.81
CA VAL A 57 17.50 2.86 26.77
C VAL A 57 17.23 3.19 25.31
N VAL A 58 15.99 3.04 24.85
CA VAL A 58 15.62 3.30 23.45
C VAL A 58 14.60 4.41 23.28
N TYR A 59 14.14 5.03 24.38
CA TYR A 59 13.10 6.05 24.37
C TYR A 59 13.63 7.37 24.93
N ILE A 60 13.59 8.42 24.11
CA ILE A 60 14.09 9.75 24.51
C ILE A 60 13.28 10.36 25.66
N GLY A 61 11.99 10.04 25.75
CA GLY A 61 11.14 10.52 26.86
C GLY A 61 11.48 9.95 28.23
N SER A 62 12.31 8.90 28.31
CA SER A 62 12.86 8.41 29.58
C SER A 62 14.02 9.28 30.09
N ILE A 63 14.68 10.00 29.19
CA ILE A 63 15.78 10.92 29.49
C ILE A 63 15.24 12.31 29.77
N ASP A 64 14.38 12.78 28.87
CA ASP A 64 13.80 14.12 28.90
C ASP A 64 12.34 14.09 28.39
N GLU A 65 11.40 13.91 29.31
CA GLU A 65 9.96 13.92 29.01
C GLU A 65 9.47 15.29 28.52
N GLY A 66 10.21 16.37 28.77
CA GLY A 66 9.83 17.74 28.44
C GLY A 66 10.40 18.25 27.12
N VAL A 67 11.13 17.43 26.36
CA VAL A 67 11.82 17.87 25.13
C VAL A 67 10.89 18.45 24.09
N HIS A 68 9.67 17.92 23.95
CA HIS A 68 8.65 18.44 23.04
C HIS A 68 8.00 19.75 23.51
N ARG A 69 8.19 20.18 24.76
CA ARG A 69 7.65 21.48 25.23
C ARG A 69 8.44 22.68 24.68
N ARG A 70 9.57 22.42 24.03
CA ARG A 70 10.44 23.39 23.38
C ARG A 70 10.16 23.32 21.88
N SER A 71 9.45 24.31 21.34
CA SER A 71 8.96 24.31 19.96
C SER A 71 10.05 24.10 18.91
N GLU A 72 11.25 24.61 19.17
CA GLU A 72 12.45 24.49 18.33
C GLU A 72 12.93 23.04 18.20
N ASN A 73 12.60 22.17 19.14
CA ASN A 73 12.96 20.76 19.12
C ASN A 73 11.93 19.88 18.39
N ILE A 74 10.81 20.45 17.97
CA ILE A 74 9.74 19.73 17.27
C ILE A 74 9.94 19.91 15.77
N ARG A 75 10.15 18.80 15.05
CA ARG A 75 10.15 18.79 13.59
C ARG A 75 8.72 18.87 13.05
N TYR A 76 7.84 18.02 13.58
CA TYR A 76 6.40 18.07 13.34
C TYR A 76 5.63 17.30 14.41
N ALA A 77 4.31 17.51 14.48
CA ALA A 77 3.42 16.79 15.38
C ALA A 77 2.21 16.22 14.62
N VAL A 78 1.84 14.99 14.98
CA VAL A 78 0.72 14.25 14.37
C VAL A 78 -0.25 13.82 15.46
N ASP A 79 -1.54 13.99 15.21
CA ASP A 79 -2.58 13.56 16.14
C ASP A 79 -2.70 12.05 16.14
N ALA A 80 -2.99 11.49 17.31
CA ALA A 80 -3.29 10.08 17.47
C ALA A 80 -4.23 9.88 18.64
N GLU A 81 -4.88 8.72 18.69
CA GLU A 81 -5.73 8.41 19.83
C GLU A 81 -4.89 8.16 21.09
N ARG A 82 -5.41 8.60 22.25
CA ARG A 82 -4.73 8.44 23.55
C ARG A 82 -4.29 7.00 23.82
N ARG A 83 -5.11 6.01 23.43
CA ARG A 83 -4.76 4.59 23.58
C ARG A 83 -3.54 4.22 22.74
N VAL A 84 -3.44 4.71 21.50
CA VAL A 84 -2.31 4.46 20.61
C VAL A 84 -1.05 5.12 21.17
N LEU A 85 -1.14 6.37 21.62
CA LEU A 85 -0.01 7.09 22.24
C LEU A 85 0.47 6.40 23.53
N SER A 86 -0.46 5.97 24.39
CA SER A 86 -0.14 5.23 25.61
C SER A 86 0.55 3.89 25.32
N GLU A 87 0.09 3.15 24.31
CA GLU A 87 0.72 1.88 23.92
C GLU A 87 2.12 2.11 23.35
N LEU A 88 2.29 3.10 22.46
CA LEU A 88 3.60 3.49 21.93
C LEU A 88 4.57 3.86 23.06
N ARG A 89 4.15 4.73 23.98
CA ARG A 89 4.95 5.12 25.15
C ARG A 89 5.36 3.91 25.99
N ASN A 90 4.43 2.99 26.24
CA ASN A 90 4.71 1.76 27.00
C ASN A 90 5.72 0.85 26.28
N LEU A 91 5.55 0.63 24.97
CA LEU A 91 6.45 -0.20 24.18
C LEU A 91 7.85 0.42 24.08
N ALA A 92 7.91 1.73 23.81
CA ALA A 92 9.15 2.49 23.74
C ALA A 92 9.93 2.43 25.06
N SER A 93 9.26 2.68 26.19
CA SER A 93 9.87 2.65 27.53
C SER A 93 10.42 1.27 27.90
N ARG A 94 9.94 0.19 27.26
CA ARG A 94 10.38 -1.19 27.49
C ARG A 94 11.47 -1.67 26.55
N GLY A 95 11.97 -0.85 25.62
CA GLY A 95 12.96 -1.34 24.66
C GLY A 95 12.35 -2.14 23.50
N ALA A 96 11.02 -2.13 23.31
CA ALA A 96 10.39 -3.00 22.33
C ALA A 96 10.64 -2.50 20.90
N LYS A 97 11.14 -3.37 20.03
CA LYS A 97 11.32 -3.09 18.59
C LYS A 97 10.03 -2.70 17.87
N ASP A 98 8.88 -3.14 18.39
CA ASP A 98 7.56 -2.85 17.84
C ASP A 98 7.09 -1.40 18.13
N ALA A 99 7.90 -0.60 18.85
CA ALA A 99 7.65 0.82 19.12
C ALA A 99 8.07 1.76 17.96
N GLU A 100 8.69 1.22 16.90
CA GLU A 100 8.97 1.98 15.68
C GLU A 100 7.68 2.30 14.92
N ILE A 101 7.61 3.52 14.37
CA ILE A 101 6.46 3.98 13.60
C ILE A 101 6.87 4.08 12.13
N TYR A 102 6.12 3.44 11.23
CA TYR A 102 6.38 3.53 9.80
C TYR A 102 5.97 4.91 9.30
N GLU A 103 6.92 5.61 8.73
CA GLU A 103 6.75 7.00 8.33
C GLU A 103 6.03 7.11 6.97
N PHE A 104 5.05 8.01 6.89
CA PHE A 104 4.37 8.35 5.64
C PHE A 104 5.29 9.22 4.76
N VAL A 105 5.22 9.05 3.45
CA VAL A 105 6.02 9.83 2.49
C VAL A 105 5.65 11.32 2.51
N LYS A 106 6.67 12.18 2.64
CA LYS A 106 6.50 13.64 2.75
C LYS A 106 7.49 14.37 1.84
N SER A 107 7.14 15.58 1.45
CA SER A 107 8.05 16.57 0.87
C SER A 107 8.03 17.81 1.76
N ALA A 108 9.19 18.22 2.26
CA ALA A 108 9.30 19.28 3.29
C ALA A 108 8.31 19.07 4.46
N ASP A 109 8.30 17.86 5.02
CA ASP A 109 7.41 17.42 6.10
C ASP A 109 5.90 17.55 5.81
N ARG A 110 5.51 17.76 4.55
CA ARG A 110 4.12 17.72 4.11
C ARG A 110 3.79 16.41 3.38
N PRO A 111 2.77 15.66 3.82
CA PRO A 111 2.37 14.43 3.15
C PRO A 111 1.88 14.68 1.74
N TYR A 112 2.16 13.74 0.84
CA TYR A 112 1.61 13.74 -0.52
C TYR A 112 1.43 12.29 -1.01
N ILE A 113 0.66 12.11 -2.08
CA ILE A 113 0.53 10.82 -2.77
C ILE A 113 1.45 10.84 -3.99
N PRO A 114 2.49 9.99 -4.04
CA PRO A 114 3.39 9.93 -5.18
C PRO A 114 2.69 9.43 -6.44
N ALA A 115 3.01 10.03 -7.59
CA ALA A 115 2.55 9.64 -8.91
C ALA A 115 2.80 8.16 -9.19
N SER A 116 3.98 7.67 -8.78
CA SER A 116 4.40 6.28 -8.96
C SER A 116 3.50 5.29 -8.21
N SER A 117 2.93 5.68 -7.07
CA SER A 117 1.99 4.84 -6.32
C SER A 117 0.66 4.69 -7.05
N VAL A 118 0.13 5.79 -7.59
CA VAL A 118 -1.12 5.79 -8.37
C VAL A 118 -0.91 5.08 -9.71
N LYS A 119 0.14 5.44 -10.45
CA LYS A 119 0.49 4.85 -11.75
C LYS A 119 0.79 3.36 -11.65
N GLY A 120 1.45 2.93 -10.57
CA GLY A 120 1.70 1.50 -10.29
C GLY A 120 0.40 0.72 -10.06
N ALA A 121 -0.54 1.26 -9.28
CA ALA A 121 -1.83 0.62 -9.05
C ALA A 121 -2.68 0.52 -10.34
N ILE A 122 -2.67 1.57 -11.17
CA ILE A 122 -3.30 1.54 -12.51
C ILE A 122 -2.62 0.50 -13.40
N ARG A 123 -1.28 0.43 -13.41
CA ARG A 123 -0.52 -0.57 -14.18
C ARG A 123 -0.92 -1.98 -13.80
N THR A 124 -0.99 -2.30 -12.50
CA THR A 124 -1.42 -3.61 -12.03
C THR A 124 -2.85 -3.94 -12.46
N ALA A 125 -3.77 -2.98 -12.37
CA ALA A 125 -5.15 -3.18 -12.79
C ALA A 125 -5.28 -3.44 -14.30
N LEU A 126 -4.55 -2.67 -15.13
CA LEU A 126 -4.50 -2.88 -16.57
C LEU A 126 -3.92 -4.25 -16.94
N LEU A 127 -2.80 -4.64 -16.31
CA LEU A 127 -2.18 -5.94 -16.52
C LEU A 127 -3.14 -7.08 -16.17
N TRP A 128 -3.79 -6.97 -15.01
CA TRP A 128 -4.77 -7.96 -14.57
C TRP A 128 -5.98 -8.03 -15.51
N HIS A 129 -6.53 -6.88 -15.91
CA HIS A 129 -7.71 -6.83 -16.76
C HIS A 129 -7.42 -7.41 -18.16
N ALA A 130 -6.25 -7.09 -18.73
CA ALA A 130 -5.80 -7.66 -19.99
C ALA A 130 -5.67 -9.19 -19.91
N LEU A 131 -5.04 -9.71 -18.86
CA LEU A 131 -4.89 -11.16 -18.64
C LEU A 131 -6.22 -11.88 -18.39
N LYS A 132 -7.16 -11.23 -17.68
CA LYS A 132 -8.49 -11.81 -17.44
C LYS A 132 -9.26 -12.01 -18.74
N ASN A 133 -9.10 -11.09 -19.69
CA ASN A 133 -9.79 -11.11 -20.98
C ASN A 133 -9.01 -11.89 -22.06
N ASP A 134 -7.70 -12.08 -21.92
CA ASP A 134 -6.87 -12.91 -22.79
C ASP A 134 -6.44 -14.22 -22.10
N LYS A 135 -7.32 -15.22 -22.16
CA LYS A 135 -7.06 -16.56 -21.60
C LYS A 135 -5.80 -17.22 -22.19
N ARG A 136 -5.46 -16.93 -23.44
CA ARG A 136 -4.29 -17.51 -24.08
C ARG A 136 -3.02 -16.96 -23.45
N ALA A 137 -2.93 -15.64 -23.29
CA ALA A 137 -1.81 -14.99 -22.62
C ALA A 137 -1.65 -15.47 -21.17
N LEU A 138 -2.76 -15.59 -20.42
CA LEU A 138 -2.74 -16.15 -19.07
C LEU A 138 -2.22 -17.58 -19.05
N MET A 139 -2.71 -18.46 -19.92
CA MET A 139 -2.25 -19.86 -20.01
C MET A 139 -0.79 -19.97 -20.43
N ASP A 140 -0.32 -19.12 -21.34
CA ASP A 140 1.09 -19.06 -21.75
C ASP A 140 2.00 -18.64 -20.60
N GLU A 141 1.55 -17.69 -19.78
CA GLU A 141 2.27 -17.29 -18.57
C GLU A 141 2.27 -18.40 -17.52
N CYS A 142 1.13 -19.05 -17.28
CA CYS A 142 1.07 -20.18 -16.36
C CYS A 142 2.06 -21.29 -16.77
N ARG A 143 2.04 -21.70 -18.03
CA ARG A 143 2.97 -22.70 -18.57
C ARG A 143 4.43 -22.26 -18.45
N TYR A 144 4.71 -20.98 -18.66
CA TYR A 144 6.05 -20.43 -18.49
C TYR A 144 6.51 -20.52 -17.03
N LEU A 145 5.67 -20.11 -16.09
CA LEU A 145 5.95 -20.18 -14.66
C LEU A 145 6.13 -21.63 -14.18
N GLU A 146 5.41 -22.58 -14.72
CA GLU A 146 5.58 -24.01 -14.38
C GLU A 146 6.88 -24.60 -14.93
N LYS A 147 7.15 -24.40 -16.23
CA LYS A 147 8.32 -25.02 -16.89
C LYS A 147 9.66 -24.50 -16.35
N ASN A 148 9.74 -23.22 -15.98
CA ASN A 148 11.01 -22.58 -15.67
C ASN A 148 11.42 -22.76 -14.21
N ARG A 149 12.14 -23.82 -13.83
CA ARG A 149 12.46 -24.11 -12.41
C ARG A 149 13.15 -22.97 -11.63
N ARG A 150 13.93 -22.11 -12.28
CA ARG A 150 14.58 -20.94 -11.67
C ARG A 150 14.04 -19.66 -12.32
N ILE A 151 13.33 -18.86 -11.55
CA ILE A 151 12.87 -17.52 -11.96
C ILE A 151 13.54 -16.50 -11.06
N ASP A 152 14.14 -15.48 -11.67
CA ASP A 152 14.56 -14.29 -10.93
C ASP A 152 13.30 -13.57 -10.44
N LYS A 153 13.13 -13.52 -9.11
CA LYS A 153 11.95 -12.94 -8.48
C LYS A 153 11.80 -11.45 -8.77
N ARG A 154 12.88 -10.77 -9.14
CA ARG A 154 12.88 -9.35 -9.50
C ARG A 154 12.41 -9.07 -10.93
N ARG A 155 12.31 -10.12 -11.76
CA ARG A 155 12.02 -10.06 -13.20
C ARG A 155 10.93 -11.06 -13.60
N ALA A 156 10.13 -11.48 -12.62
CA ALA A 156 9.15 -12.54 -12.81
C ALA A 156 7.98 -12.10 -13.70
N ASP A 157 7.75 -10.79 -13.78
CA ASP A 157 6.71 -10.12 -14.54
C ASP A 157 7.22 -9.53 -15.87
N ASP A 158 8.54 -9.32 -16.05
CA ASP A 158 9.17 -8.76 -17.26
C ASP A 158 8.55 -9.31 -18.56
N LYS A 159 8.41 -10.64 -18.63
CA LYS A 159 7.93 -11.34 -19.82
C LYS A 159 6.49 -10.96 -20.16
N ILE A 160 5.60 -11.05 -19.18
CA ILE A 160 4.18 -10.81 -19.38
C ILE A 160 3.89 -9.31 -19.51
N GLU A 161 4.57 -8.47 -18.73
CA GLU A 161 4.48 -7.02 -18.89
C GLU A 161 4.94 -6.58 -20.27
N GLY A 162 6.03 -7.15 -20.80
CA GLY A 162 6.48 -6.88 -22.16
C GLY A 162 5.40 -7.23 -23.18
N GLN A 163 4.83 -8.43 -23.10
CA GLN A 163 3.77 -8.87 -24.01
C GLN A 163 2.53 -7.96 -23.96
N ILE A 164 2.11 -7.57 -22.76
CA ILE A 164 0.88 -6.80 -22.55
C ILE A 164 1.08 -5.32 -22.89
N PHE A 165 2.15 -4.69 -22.42
CA PHE A 165 2.34 -3.24 -22.56
C PHE A 165 3.21 -2.82 -23.75
N ARG A 166 4.02 -3.72 -24.32
CA ARG A 166 4.91 -3.44 -25.46
C ARG A 166 4.61 -4.27 -26.72
N GLY A 167 3.65 -5.19 -26.67
CA GLY A 167 3.22 -6.01 -27.82
C GLY A 167 3.89 -7.39 -27.89
N PRO A 168 3.61 -8.21 -28.93
CA PRO A 168 4.09 -9.60 -29.05
C PRO A 168 5.62 -9.75 -28.91
N ASP A 169 6.38 -8.83 -29.47
CA ASP A 169 7.85 -8.76 -29.38
C ASP A 169 8.32 -7.85 -28.24
N GLY A 170 7.45 -7.53 -27.29
CA GLY A 170 7.70 -6.57 -26.22
C GLY A 170 8.86 -6.93 -25.29
N ASN A 171 9.37 -8.16 -25.32
CA ASN A 171 10.55 -8.55 -24.56
C ASN A 171 11.88 -8.21 -25.25
N THR A 172 11.84 -7.88 -26.55
CA THR A 172 13.00 -7.40 -27.31
C THR A 172 12.97 -5.88 -27.48
N HIS A 173 11.79 -5.26 -27.32
CA HIS A 173 11.65 -3.82 -27.42
C HIS A 173 12.13 -3.05 -26.19
N PRO A 174 12.78 -1.88 -26.38
CA PRO A 174 13.17 -1.00 -25.28
C PRO A 174 11.94 -0.40 -24.56
N PRO A 175 12.11 0.14 -23.34
CA PRO A 175 11.03 0.78 -22.57
C PRO A 175 10.30 1.92 -23.30
N THR A 176 10.87 2.47 -24.37
CA THR A 176 10.23 3.46 -25.24
C THR A 176 8.99 2.92 -25.93
N HIS A 177 8.83 1.61 -26.07
CA HIS A 177 7.64 0.98 -26.67
C HIS A 177 6.59 0.60 -25.62
N ASP A 178 6.72 1.05 -24.36
CA ASP A 178 5.71 0.79 -23.32
C ASP A 178 4.55 1.79 -23.42
N VAL A 179 3.35 1.28 -23.68
CA VAL A 179 2.12 2.10 -23.80
C VAL A 179 1.85 2.93 -22.54
N MET A 180 2.33 2.50 -21.36
CA MET A 180 2.17 3.26 -20.11
C MET A 180 2.92 4.59 -20.11
N ARG A 181 3.78 4.86 -21.11
CA ARG A 181 4.33 6.20 -21.36
C ARG A 181 3.24 7.21 -21.73
N SER A 182 2.17 6.75 -22.36
CA SER A 182 1.02 7.60 -22.68
C SER A 182 0.24 8.02 -21.44
N LEU A 183 0.31 7.27 -20.33
CA LEU A 183 -0.34 7.66 -19.07
C LEU A 183 0.58 8.58 -18.25
N ARG A 184 0.22 9.85 -18.16
CA ARG A 184 0.91 10.84 -17.32
C ARG A 184 0.14 11.00 -16.02
N VAL A 185 0.84 10.82 -14.90
CA VAL A 185 0.33 11.02 -13.54
C VAL A 185 1.30 11.94 -12.83
N THR A 186 0.81 12.99 -12.17
CA THR A 186 1.63 13.86 -11.33
C THR A 186 1.64 13.39 -9.89
N ASP A 187 2.63 13.84 -9.13
CA ASP A 187 2.51 13.79 -7.67
C ASP A 187 1.31 14.64 -7.25
N SER A 188 0.69 14.29 -6.13
CA SER A 188 -0.38 15.11 -5.61
C SER A 188 0.11 16.45 -5.07
N THR A 189 -0.81 17.38 -4.89
CA THR A 189 -0.58 18.53 -4.02
C THR A 189 -0.19 18.07 -2.63
N ALA A 190 0.74 18.79 -2.01
CA ALA A 190 1.12 18.56 -0.61
C ALA A 190 -0.07 18.87 0.31
N LEU A 191 -0.29 18.02 1.31
CA LEU A 191 -1.40 18.11 2.26
C LEU A 191 -0.91 18.68 3.60
N PRO A 192 -1.80 19.22 4.44
CA PRO A 192 -1.48 19.56 5.82
C PRO A 192 -1.23 18.30 6.67
N LEU A 193 -0.48 18.42 7.77
CA LEU A 193 -0.14 17.30 8.65
C LEU A 193 -1.33 16.71 9.43
N ASP A 194 -2.38 17.49 9.66
CA ASP A 194 -3.63 17.02 10.29
C ASP A 194 -4.39 15.99 9.42
N SER A 195 -4.04 15.89 8.13
CA SER A 195 -4.48 14.79 7.27
C SER A 195 -3.93 13.43 7.72
N LEU A 196 -2.82 13.38 8.48
CA LEU A 196 -2.19 12.16 9.00
C LEU A 196 -2.53 11.88 10.47
N THR A 197 -2.68 10.60 10.81
CA THR A 197 -2.81 10.09 12.18
C THR A 197 -1.86 8.92 12.41
N ILE A 198 -1.56 8.61 13.66
CA ILE A 198 -0.88 7.36 14.01
C ILE A 198 -1.91 6.26 14.28
N LEU A 199 -1.80 5.15 13.55
CA LEU A 199 -2.69 4.00 13.68
C LEU A 199 -1.95 2.76 14.15
N GLU A 200 -2.60 2.00 15.03
CA GLU A 200 -2.24 0.61 15.31
C GLU A 200 -2.75 -0.27 14.17
N VAL A 201 -1.85 -1.01 13.54
CA VAL A 201 -2.16 -2.02 12.51
C VAL A 201 -1.85 -3.41 13.06
N LYS A 202 -2.87 -4.28 13.08
CA LYS A 202 -2.70 -5.69 13.43
C LYS A 202 -2.72 -6.56 12.20
N THR A 203 -1.86 -7.57 12.21
CA THR A 203 -1.82 -8.57 11.14
C THR A 203 -2.63 -9.78 11.55
N LEU A 204 -3.77 -9.98 10.91
CA LEU A 204 -4.52 -11.24 10.95
C LEU A 204 -3.71 -12.30 10.21
N THR A 205 -3.61 -13.51 10.75
CA THR A 205 -2.87 -14.62 10.13
C THR A 205 -3.56 -15.95 10.37
N THR A 206 -3.31 -16.92 9.49
CA THR A 206 -3.77 -18.30 9.62
C THR A 206 -3.20 -18.99 10.86
N ARG A 207 -4.01 -19.80 11.55
CA ARG A 207 -3.70 -20.64 12.72
C ARG A 207 -4.27 -22.05 12.50
N ARG A 208 -3.91 -23.03 13.34
CA ARG A 208 -4.36 -24.44 13.22
C ARG A 208 -5.89 -24.65 13.23
N GLY A 209 -6.68 -23.67 13.67
CA GLY A 209 -8.15 -23.74 13.71
C GLY A 209 -8.85 -22.50 13.15
N GLY A 210 -8.24 -21.77 12.22
CA GLY A 210 -8.85 -20.58 11.60
C GLY A 210 -7.88 -19.40 11.49
N TYR A 211 -8.33 -18.20 11.87
CA TYR A 211 -7.54 -16.98 11.81
C TYR A 211 -7.42 -16.33 13.18
N GLY A 212 -6.27 -15.70 13.43
CA GLY A 212 -6.03 -14.95 14.66
C GLY A 212 -4.92 -13.92 14.49
N TRP A 213 -4.79 -13.03 15.45
CA TRP A 213 -3.79 -11.96 15.39
C TRP A 213 -2.37 -12.50 15.56
N LYS A 214 -1.41 -11.85 14.88
CA LYS A 214 -0.01 -11.93 15.29
C LYS A 214 0.15 -11.29 16.68
N LYS A 215 1.22 -11.68 17.39
CA LYS A 215 1.47 -11.21 18.77
C LYS A 215 1.93 -9.74 18.84
N PHE A 216 2.43 -9.20 17.74
CA PHE A 216 2.92 -7.83 17.64
C PHE A 216 1.95 -6.97 16.83
N SER A 217 2.00 -5.67 17.11
CA SER A 217 1.35 -4.62 16.35
C SER A 217 2.37 -3.84 15.54
N THR A 218 1.91 -3.12 14.54
CA THR A 218 2.73 -2.20 13.75
C THR A 218 2.09 -0.83 13.80
N PHE A 219 2.85 0.20 14.13
CA PHE A 219 2.36 1.58 14.13
C PHE A 219 2.77 2.26 12.84
N VAL A 220 1.84 3.01 12.25
CA VAL A 220 2.06 3.70 10.98
C VAL A 220 1.48 5.11 11.05
N GLU A 221 2.15 6.06 10.42
CA GLU A 221 1.49 7.30 9.98
C GLU A 221 0.58 6.99 8.80
N ALA A 222 -0.71 7.30 8.91
CA ALA A 222 -1.67 7.06 7.84
C ALA A 222 -2.55 8.28 7.59
N MET A 223 -2.81 8.56 6.31
CA MET A 223 -3.79 9.54 5.88
C MET A 223 -5.19 9.06 6.29
N ARG A 224 -5.98 9.96 6.88
CA ARG A 224 -7.35 9.68 7.34
C ARG A 224 -8.25 9.31 6.16
N PRO A 225 -9.29 8.49 6.38
CA PRO A 225 -10.41 8.39 5.45
C PRO A 225 -11.06 9.76 5.20
N LYS A 226 -11.74 9.90 4.07
CA LYS A 226 -12.42 11.11 3.59
C LYS A 226 -11.47 12.31 3.40
N THR A 227 -10.18 12.04 3.20
CA THR A 227 -9.22 13.07 2.80
C THR A 227 -9.28 13.23 1.29
N THR A 228 -9.51 14.46 0.84
CA THR A 228 -9.54 14.83 -0.58
C THR A 228 -8.16 15.31 -1.01
N VAL A 229 -7.67 14.80 -2.14
CA VAL A 229 -6.33 15.03 -2.66
C VAL A 229 -6.42 15.36 -4.14
N HIS A 230 -5.68 16.37 -4.61
CA HIS A 230 -5.67 16.77 -6.01
C HIS A 230 -4.37 16.34 -6.70
N LEU A 231 -4.50 15.79 -7.91
CA LEU A 231 -3.39 15.46 -8.81
C LEU A 231 -3.89 15.54 -10.27
N ASP A 232 -2.98 15.42 -11.23
CA ASP A 232 -3.34 15.34 -12.65
C ASP A 232 -3.12 13.93 -13.20
N ILE A 233 -4.12 13.43 -13.90
CA ILE A 233 -4.03 12.20 -14.72
C ILE A 233 -4.39 12.59 -16.16
N SER A 234 -3.55 12.24 -17.11
CA SER A 234 -3.82 12.52 -18.53
C SER A 234 -3.24 11.46 -19.45
N LEU A 235 -3.87 11.33 -20.61
CA LEU A 235 -3.35 10.55 -21.72
C LEU A 235 -2.60 11.48 -22.69
N ASP A 236 -1.42 11.05 -23.09
CA ASP A 236 -0.60 11.71 -24.09
C ASP A 236 -1.21 11.52 -25.48
N LYS A 237 -1.88 12.58 -25.97
CA LYS A 237 -2.57 12.57 -27.26
C LYS A 237 -1.62 12.32 -28.43
N PHE A 238 -0.35 12.72 -28.33
CA PHE A 238 0.63 12.51 -29.39
C PHE A 238 1.01 11.03 -29.49
N LEU A 239 1.29 10.37 -28.35
CA LEU A 239 1.64 8.95 -28.32
C LEU A 239 0.46 8.02 -28.68
N LEU A 240 -0.77 8.51 -28.55
CA LEU A 240 -2.00 7.78 -28.87
C LEU A 240 -2.63 8.19 -30.21
N ASP A 241 -1.98 9.07 -30.98
CA ASP A 241 -2.37 9.33 -32.36
C ASP A 241 -2.18 8.06 -33.19
N ASP A 242 -3.13 7.71 -34.06
CA ASP A 242 -3.11 6.44 -34.80
C ASP A 242 -1.84 6.27 -35.66
N SER A 243 -1.31 7.35 -36.23
CA SER A 243 -0.10 7.29 -37.06
C SER A 243 1.14 7.00 -36.23
N ILE A 244 1.28 7.70 -35.10
CA ILE A 244 2.40 7.56 -34.16
C ILE A 244 2.33 6.22 -33.44
N ALA A 245 1.14 5.83 -32.98
CA ALA A 245 0.92 4.55 -32.31
C ALA A 245 1.27 3.39 -33.26
N ARG A 246 0.95 3.49 -34.56
CA ARG A 246 1.34 2.47 -35.55
C ARG A 246 2.85 2.41 -35.75
N GLU A 247 3.53 3.54 -35.82
CA GLU A 247 5.00 3.60 -35.93
C GLU A 247 5.69 2.97 -34.71
N LEU A 248 5.10 3.13 -33.52
CA LEU A 248 5.60 2.56 -32.26
C LEU A 248 5.10 1.14 -31.96
N GLY A 249 4.24 0.55 -32.80
CA GLY A 249 3.63 -0.76 -32.56
C GLY A 249 2.61 -0.81 -31.41
N LEU A 250 2.01 0.34 -31.09
CA LEU A 250 1.08 0.56 -29.97
C LEU A 250 -0.40 0.66 -30.39
N GLN A 251 -0.73 0.54 -31.67
CA GLN A 251 -2.09 0.75 -32.18
C GLN A 251 -3.14 -0.14 -31.49
N ASP A 252 -2.79 -1.40 -31.20
CA ASP A 252 -3.68 -2.37 -30.54
C ASP A 252 -3.81 -2.12 -29.02
N LYS A 253 -3.10 -1.12 -28.49
CA LYS A 253 -3.04 -0.77 -27.06
C LYS A 253 -3.74 0.56 -26.75
N ILE A 254 -4.18 1.32 -27.76
CA ILE A 254 -4.90 2.58 -27.56
C ILE A 254 -6.16 2.34 -26.71
N GLU A 255 -6.90 1.27 -27.01
CA GLU A 255 -8.14 0.97 -26.29
C GLU A 255 -7.89 0.59 -24.82
N MET A 256 -6.79 -0.10 -24.52
CA MET A 256 -6.36 -0.37 -23.14
C MET A 256 -6.17 0.93 -22.34
N MET A 257 -5.64 1.98 -22.98
CA MET A 257 -5.46 3.27 -22.32
C MET A 257 -6.77 4.03 -22.12
N ARG A 258 -7.72 3.87 -23.04
CA ARG A 258 -9.07 4.44 -22.92
C ARG A 258 -9.90 3.73 -21.85
N SER A 259 -9.66 2.44 -21.61
CA SER A 259 -10.36 1.62 -20.62
C SER A 259 -9.74 1.64 -19.22
N VAL A 260 -8.92 2.64 -18.88
CA VAL A 260 -8.29 2.76 -17.55
C VAL A 260 -9.33 2.72 -16.41
N PRO A 261 -10.40 3.54 -16.40
CA PRO A 261 -11.40 3.50 -15.33
C PRO A 261 -12.08 2.12 -15.21
N GLU A 262 -12.46 1.54 -16.35
CA GLU A 262 -13.09 0.22 -16.41
C GLU A 262 -12.17 -0.89 -15.87
N SER A 263 -10.91 -0.91 -16.31
CA SER A 263 -9.91 -1.88 -15.88
C SER A 263 -9.64 -1.79 -14.39
N CYS A 264 -9.54 -0.56 -13.86
CA CYS A 264 -9.37 -0.32 -12.43
C CYS A 264 -10.58 -0.82 -11.62
N ASN A 265 -11.80 -0.51 -12.06
CA ASN A 265 -13.01 -0.98 -11.40
C ASN A 265 -13.17 -2.50 -11.48
N SER A 266 -12.88 -3.11 -12.63
CA SER A 266 -12.90 -4.55 -12.81
C SER A 266 -11.95 -5.25 -11.83
N PHE A 267 -10.72 -4.75 -11.70
CA PHE A 267 -9.74 -5.28 -10.74
C PHE A 267 -10.15 -5.04 -9.29
N ALA A 268 -10.67 -3.85 -8.98
CA ALA A 268 -11.11 -3.47 -7.64
C ALA A 268 -12.29 -4.32 -7.16
N TYR A 269 -13.35 -4.47 -7.96
CA TYR A 269 -14.52 -5.26 -7.61
C TYR A 269 -14.19 -6.75 -7.45
N ASP A 270 -13.30 -7.27 -8.30
CA ASP A 270 -12.79 -8.63 -8.15
C ASP A 270 -12.05 -8.84 -6.82
N LEU A 271 -11.22 -7.87 -6.40
CA LEU A 271 -10.56 -7.88 -5.10
C LEU A 271 -11.55 -7.73 -3.94
N ILE A 272 -12.55 -6.86 -4.07
CA ILE A 272 -13.61 -6.68 -3.07
C ILE A 272 -14.38 -7.98 -2.87
N ASP A 273 -14.78 -8.65 -3.95
CA ASP A 273 -15.51 -9.91 -3.89
C ASP A 273 -14.65 -11.03 -3.28
N HIS A 274 -13.35 -11.05 -3.58
CA HIS A 274 -12.41 -11.97 -2.94
C HIS A 274 -12.29 -11.72 -1.42
N GLU A 275 -12.21 -10.46 -0.99
CA GLU A 275 -12.16 -10.11 0.44
C GLU A 275 -13.49 -10.41 1.15
N LEU A 276 -14.64 -10.17 0.50
CA LEU A 276 -15.95 -10.55 1.03
C LEU A 276 -16.05 -12.05 1.28
N ARG A 277 -15.64 -12.89 0.32
CA ARG A 277 -15.59 -14.34 0.50
C ARG A 277 -14.73 -14.71 1.69
N PHE A 278 -13.52 -14.14 1.77
CA PHE A 278 -12.60 -14.37 2.87
C PHE A 278 -13.23 -14.07 4.24
N PHE A 279 -13.79 -12.87 4.44
CA PHE A 279 -14.33 -12.47 5.74
C PHE A 279 -15.60 -13.26 6.11
N ARG A 280 -16.44 -13.64 5.12
CA ARG A 280 -17.60 -14.50 5.35
C ARG A 280 -17.19 -15.90 5.81
N GLU A 281 -16.22 -16.50 5.14
CA GLU A 281 -15.78 -17.87 5.42
C GLU A 281 -15.03 -18.00 6.74
N HIS A 282 -14.27 -16.97 7.12
CA HIS A 282 -13.27 -17.10 8.19
C HIS A 282 -13.44 -16.17 9.37
N CYS A 283 -14.25 -15.12 9.27
CA CYS A 283 -14.33 -14.08 10.30
C CYS A 283 -15.76 -13.60 10.60
N ALA A 284 -16.80 -14.21 9.99
CA ALA A 284 -18.19 -13.73 10.07
C ALA A 284 -18.72 -13.59 11.50
N GLN A 285 -18.29 -14.46 12.43
CA GLN A 285 -18.74 -14.46 13.82
C GLN A 285 -18.01 -13.44 14.72
N SER A 286 -17.02 -12.73 14.19
CA SER A 286 -16.28 -11.71 14.93
C SER A 286 -16.82 -10.31 14.65
N ASN A 287 -16.89 -9.45 15.67
CA ASN A 287 -17.24 -8.04 15.48
C ASN A 287 -16.35 -7.36 14.43
N MET A 288 -15.06 -7.71 14.40
CA MET A 288 -14.15 -7.22 13.38
C MET A 288 -14.56 -7.65 11.97
N GLY A 289 -14.84 -8.95 11.77
CA GLY A 289 -15.29 -9.47 10.49
C GLY A 289 -16.60 -8.85 10.02
N ALA A 290 -17.57 -8.66 10.92
CA ALA A 290 -18.83 -7.98 10.60
C ALA A 290 -18.60 -6.56 10.04
N ARG A 291 -17.69 -5.79 10.67
CA ARG A 291 -17.33 -4.43 10.23
C ARG A 291 -16.55 -4.41 8.91
N MET A 292 -15.67 -5.39 8.69
CA MET A 292 -14.98 -5.53 7.40
C MET A 292 -15.97 -5.89 6.28
N LEU A 293 -16.94 -6.76 6.55
CA LEU A 293 -18.01 -7.09 5.61
C LEU A 293 -18.88 -5.88 5.29
N GLU A 294 -19.27 -5.10 6.30
CA GLU A 294 -20.02 -3.84 6.12
C GLU A 294 -19.26 -2.87 5.21
N PHE A 295 -17.96 -2.67 5.46
CA PHE A 295 -17.10 -1.82 4.63
C PHE A 295 -17.07 -2.30 3.18
N TYR A 296 -16.79 -3.58 2.93
CA TYR A 296 -16.66 -4.10 1.58
C TYR A 296 -18.00 -4.19 0.83
N GLU A 297 -19.11 -4.46 1.52
CA GLU A 297 -20.45 -4.39 0.92
C GLU A 297 -20.81 -2.96 0.51
N HIS A 298 -20.45 -1.97 1.32
CA HIS A 298 -20.60 -0.56 0.96
C HIS A 298 -19.78 -0.24 -0.29
N MET A 299 -18.49 -0.60 -0.32
CA MET A 299 -17.59 -0.42 -1.47
C MET A 299 -18.15 -1.07 -2.74
N ARG A 300 -18.68 -2.30 -2.64
CA ARG A 300 -19.25 -3.04 -3.76
C ARG A 300 -20.47 -2.35 -4.38
N ARG A 301 -21.19 -1.55 -3.61
CA ARG A 301 -22.40 -0.82 -4.01
C ARG A 301 -22.15 0.66 -4.31
N LEU A 302 -20.91 1.12 -4.22
CA LEU A 302 -20.58 2.51 -4.53
C LEU A 302 -20.98 2.81 -5.98
N PRO A 303 -21.82 3.83 -6.21
CA PRO A 303 -22.13 4.27 -7.57
C PRO A 303 -20.89 4.96 -8.14
N LEU A 304 -20.40 4.45 -9.27
CA LEU A 304 -19.30 5.05 -10.01
C LEU A 304 -19.83 5.51 -11.37
N THR A 305 -19.52 6.75 -11.73
CA THR A 305 -19.75 7.29 -13.08
C THR A 305 -18.60 6.93 -14.01
N GLY A 306 -18.73 7.18 -15.33
CA GLY A 306 -17.74 6.73 -16.35
C GLY A 306 -16.30 7.23 -16.15
N GLY A 307 -16.09 8.32 -15.39
CA GLY A 307 -14.76 8.86 -15.05
C GLY A 307 -14.29 8.53 -13.62
N GLU A 308 -15.06 7.75 -12.86
CA GLU A 308 -14.74 7.39 -11.48
C GLU A 308 -14.27 5.95 -11.37
N PHE A 309 -13.21 5.73 -10.59
CA PHE A 309 -12.72 4.39 -10.36
C PHE A 309 -12.08 4.20 -9.00
N LEU A 310 -12.02 2.93 -8.57
CA LEU A 310 -11.43 2.53 -7.30
C LEU A 310 -9.99 2.06 -7.50
N LEU A 311 -9.13 2.41 -6.55
CA LEU A 311 -7.79 1.84 -6.42
C LEU A 311 -7.55 1.39 -4.99
N ARG A 312 -6.64 0.44 -4.83
CA ARG A 312 -6.06 0.08 -3.53
C ARG A 312 -4.56 0.41 -3.57
N LEU A 313 -4.16 1.39 -2.75
CA LEU A 313 -2.83 1.99 -2.75
C LEU A 313 -2.04 1.62 -1.50
N GLY A 314 -0.71 1.69 -1.63
CA GLY A 314 0.21 1.66 -0.51
C GLY A 314 0.36 0.30 0.18
N TRP A 315 1.03 0.33 1.33
CA TRP A 315 1.52 -0.84 2.07
C TRP A 315 0.41 -1.82 2.51
N GLY A 316 -0.82 -1.32 2.64
CA GLY A 316 -2.01 -2.06 3.03
C GLY A 316 -2.60 -2.98 1.96
N SER A 317 -2.19 -2.83 0.71
CA SER A 317 -2.81 -3.52 -0.45
C SER A 317 -2.61 -5.03 -0.45
N GLY A 318 -1.51 -5.50 0.16
CA GLY A 318 -1.18 -6.92 0.23
C GLY A 318 -0.87 -7.53 -1.14
N TRP A 319 -0.61 -8.84 -1.15
CA TRP A 319 -0.18 -9.54 -2.37
C TRP A 319 -1.27 -9.58 -3.45
N ASP A 320 -2.53 -9.84 -3.07
CA ASP A 320 -3.62 -9.86 -4.06
C ASP A 320 -3.88 -8.46 -4.64
N GLY A 321 -3.68 -7.38 -3.88
CA GLY A 321 -3.86 -6.01 -4.37
C GLY A 321 -2.71 -5.46 -5.21
N MET A 322 -1.56 -6.16 -5.25
CA MET A 322 -0.34 -5.72 -5.94
C MET A 322 0.09 -6.65 -7.07
N THR A 323 -0.66 -7.74 -7.33
CA THR A 323 -0.27 -8.75 -8.31
C THR A 323 -1.46 -9.28 -9.10
N VAL A 324 -1.16 -10.01 -10.18
CA VAL A 324 -2.15 -10.77 -10.96
C VAL A 324 -2.49 -12.13 -10.33
N GLY A 325 -2.04 -12.36 -9.10
CA GLY A 325 -2.01 -13.64 -8.44
C GLY A 325 -3.36 -14.34 -8.28
N ARG A 326 -4.47 -13.58 -8.25
CA ARG A 326 -5.82 -14.15 -8.21
C ARG A 326 -6.14 -14.93 -9.49
N LEU A 327 -5.68 -14.47 -10.66
CA LEU A 327 -5.85 -15.21 -11.92
C LEU A 327 -4.98 -16.48 -11.95
N LEU A 328 -3.76 -16.42 -11.40
CA LEU A 328 -2.87 -17.57 -11.34
C LEU A 328 -3.45 -18.71 -10.48
N LYS A 329 -4.16 -18.39 -9.39
CA LYS A 329 -4.86 -19.39 -8.56
C LYS A 329 -5.97 -20.11 -9.30
N GLU A 330 -6.58 -19.46 -10.28
CA GLU A 330 -7.70 -19.98 -11.06
C GLU A 330 -7.22 -20.66 -12.37
N CYS A 331 -5.92 -20.64 -12.63
CA CYS A 331 -5.35 -21.16 -13.86
C CYS A 331 -5.46 -22.70 -13.91
N PRO A 332 -6.13 -23.28 -14.93
CA PRO A 332 -6.27 -24.72 -15.03
C PRO A 332 -4.91 -25.41 -15.15
N ASN A 333 -4.73 -26.49 -14.38
CA ASN A 333 -3.52 -27.32 -14.33
C ASN A 333 -2.28 -26.67 -13.70
N MET A 334 -2.37 -25.44 -13.17
CA MET A 334 -1.26 -24.83 -12.44
C MET A 334 -1.14 -25.40 -11.01
N ASP A 335 0.01 -25.98 -10.67
CA ASP A 335 0.35 -26.22 -9.26
C ASP A 335 0.74 -24.89 -8.57
N PHE A 336 -0.28 -24.21 -8.05
CA PHE A 336 -0.09 -22.96 -7.32
C PHE A 336 0.76 -23.14 -6.06
N HIS A 337 0.76 -24.32 -5.43
CA HIS A 337 1.61 -24.57 -4.26
C HIS A 337 3.09 -24.65 -4.66
N GLU A 338 3.41 -25.33 -5.76
CA GLU A 338 4.76 -25.35 -6.31
C GLU A 338 5.25 -23.92 -6.66
N LEU A 339 4.36 -23.10 -7.23
CA LEU A 339 4.65 -21.69 -7.50
C LEU A 339 5.02 -20.94 -6.20
N LEU A 340 4.22 -21.07 -5.14
CA LEU A 340 4.53 -20.43 -3.85
C LEU A 340 5.88 -20.89 -3.29
N MET A 341 6.18 -22.19 -3.36
CA MET A 341 7.45 -22.76 -2.88
C MET A 341 8.64 -22.18 -3.65
N LYS A 342 8.53 -22.09 -4.98
CA LYS A 342 9.54 -21.51 -5.85
C LYS A 342 9.84 -20.05 -5.51
N PHE A 343 8.82 -19.25 -5.26
CA PHE A 343 8.99 -17.86 -4.82
C PHE A 343 9.31 -17.71 -3.33
N HIS A 344 9.35 -18.82 -2.57
CA HIS A 344 9.56 -18.86 -1.12
C HIS A 344 8.49 -18.08 -0.34
N LEU A 345 7.27 -18.08 -0.88
CA LEU A 345 6.10 -17.44 -0.30
C LEU A 345 5.34 -18.42 0.57
N GLY A 346 4.69 -17.91 1.62
CA GLY A 346 3.81 -18.75 2.44
C GLY A 346 4.52 -19.91 3.16
N LYS A 347 5.79 -19.73 3.60
CA LYS A 347 6.61 -20.75 4.28
C LYS A 347 5.83 -21.61 5.29
N GLY A 348 6.11 -22.92 5.28
CA GLY A 348 5.73 -23.87 6.32
C GLY A 348 4.32 -24.46 6.24
N VAL A 349 3.62 -24.41 5.10
CA VAL A 349 2.23 -24.87 5.06
C VAL A 349 1.79 -25.47 3.72
N ARG A 350 1.28 -26.71 3.77
CA ARG A 350 0.36 -27.30 2.79
C ARG A 350 -1.09 -27.03 3.23
N ASN A 351 -2.00 -26.83 2.30
CA ASN A 351 -3.46 -26.74 2.53
C ASN A 351 -3.99 -25.56 3.37
N ILE A 352 -3.37 -24.38 3.31
CA ILE A 352 -3.95 -23.14 3.88
C ILE A 352 -4.09 -22.08 2.78
N PRO A 353 -5.17 -21.27 2.79
CA PRO A 353 -5.36 -20.19 1.83
C PRO A 353 -4.17 -19.22 1.79
N PHE A 354 -3.72 -18.89 0.59
CA PHE A 354 -2.72 -17.85 0.34
C PHE A 354 -3.40 -16.63 -0.33
N PRO A 355 -3.04 -15.38 0.04
CA PRO A 355 -2.13 -15.00 1.11
C PRO A 355 -2.71 -15.29 2.50
N LYS A 356 -1.81 -15.64 3.43
CA LYS A 356 -2.18 -16.03 4.81
C LYS A 356 -2.58 -14.85 5.69
N THR A 357 -2.23 -13.64 5.29
CA THR A 357 -2.24 -12.46 6.16
C THR A 357 -3.08 -11.34 5.61
N ARG A 358 -3.85 -10.68 6.47
CA ARG A 358 -4.50 -9.38 6.19
C ARG A 358 -4.06 -8.37 7.24
N LYS A 359 -3.74 -7.15 6.79
CA LYS A 359 -3.46 -6.02 7.68
C LYS A 359 -4.76 -5.29 7.95
N VAL A 360 -5.05 -5.03 9.22
CA VAL A 360 -6.25 -4.33 9.68
C VAL A 360 -5.81 -3.17 10.55
N ALA A 361 -6.16 -1.96 10.15
CA ALA A 361 -5.91 -0.75 10.93
C ALA A 361 -7.05 -0.50 11.91
N PHE A 362 -6.75 0.06 13.07
CA PHE A 362 -7.74 0.40 14.08
C PHE A 362 -7.79 1.91 14.29
N MET A 363 -8.97 2.50 14.07
CA MET A 363 -9.33 3.84 14.55
C MET A 363 -10.35 3.63 15.66
N GLY A 364 -9.92 3.80 16.91
CA GLY A 364 -10.64 3.37 18.10
C GLY A 364 -10.79 1.86 18.10
N ILE A 365 -12.02 1.43 18.29
CA ILE A 365 -12.40 0.02 18.19
C ILE A 365 -12.77 -0.38 16.75
N MET A 366 -12.82 0.58 15.81
CA MET A 366 -13.29 0.34 14.45
C MET A 366 -12.15 -0.18 13.57
N PRO A 367 -12.29 -1.39 13.01
CA PRO A 367 -11.31 -1.94 12.08
C PRO A 367 -11.55 -1.40 10.66
N TYR A 368 -10.46 -1.16 9.94
CA TYR A 368 -10.49 -0.75 8.54
C TYR A 368 -9.52 -1.60 7.71
N PRO A 369 -9.89 -1.96 6.46
CA PRO A 369 -8.87 -2.29 5.47
C PRO A 369 -8.03 -1.04 5.18
N LEU A 370 -6.81 -1.24 4.72
CA LEU A 370 -5.92 -0.14 4.36
C LEU A 370 -5.91 0.10 2.85
N GLY A 371 -5.83 1.39 2.49
CA GLY A 371 -5.41 1.85 1.17
C GLY A 371 -6.50 2.03 0.11
N TRP A 372 -7.79 1.91 0.43
CA TRP A 372 -8.83 2.13 -0.58
C TRP A 372 -9.02 3.61 -0.87
N VAL A 373 -9.06 3.96 -2.16
CA VAL A 373 -9.30 5.33 -2.64
C VAL A 373 -10.28 5.32 -3.81
N LYS A 374 -11.04 6.40 -3.95
CA LYS A 374 -11.85 6.71 -5.14
C LYS A 374 -11.16 7.81 -5.91
N VAL A 375 -11.00 7.61 -7.22
CA VAL A 375 -10.44 8.59 -8.15
C VAL A 375 -11.57 9.10 -9.04
N ARG A 376 -11.64 10.41 -9.25
CA ARG A 376 -12.57 11.07 -10.18
C ARG A 376 -11.78 11.90 -11.17
N LEU A 377 -11.88 11.56 -12.45
CA LEU A 377 -11.35 12.37 -13.55
C LEU A 377 -12.32 13.54 -13.81
N GLU A 378 -11.79 14.76 -13.87
CA GLU A 378 -12.55 16.00 -14.15
C GLU A 378 -12.52 16.41 -15.62
#